data_AF-A0A534M2H2-F1
#
_entry.id   AF-A0A534M2H2-F1
#
_cell.length_a   1.000
_cell.length_b   1.000
_cell.length_c   1.000
_cell.angle_alpha   90.00
_cell.angle_beta   90.00
_cell.angle_gamma   90.00
#
_symmetry.space_group_name_H-M   'P 1'
#
loop_
_entity.id
_entity.type
_entity.pdbx_description
1 polymer ?
#
loop_
_entity_poly.entity_id
_entity_poly.type
_entity_poly.pdbx_seq_one_letter_code
_entity_poly.pdbx_strand_id
1 'polypeptide(L)' 'MEVKKHLKRLPAPRSWSIPRKTHFWIVRPSPGPHGIGESVPLGSILRDMLKVCD' A
#
# COMPACT_ATOMS: atom_id res chain seq x y z
N MET A 1 1.48 15.40 -16.06
CA MET A 1 1.67 13.98 -15.71
C MET A 1 0.44 13.53 -14.95
N GLU A 2 -0.37 12.65 -15.53
CA GLU A 2 -1.59 12.17 -14.87
C GLU A 2 -1.23 11.24 -13.70
N VAL A 3 -1.59 11.63 -12.49
CA VAL A 3 -1.35 10.82 -11.30
C VAL A 3 -2.41 9.73 -11.23
N LYS A 4 -2.01 8.48 -11.45
CA LYS A 4 -2.91 7.32 -11.28
C LYS A 4 -3.48 7.30 -9.87
N LYS A 5 -4.81 7.40 -9.74
CA LYS A 5 -5.51 7.40 -8.43
C LYS A 5 -5.52 6.03 -7.75
N HIS A 6 -5.42 4.95 -8.52
CA HIS A 6 -5.53 3.57 -8.04
C HIS A 6 -4.19 2.84 -8.11
N LEU A 7 -3.95 1.95 -7.13
CA LEU A 7 -2.79 1.08 -7.09
C LEU A 7 -3.25 -0.38 -6.96
N LYS A 8 -2.90 -1.22 -7.93
CA LYS A 8 -3.10 -2.68 -7.81
C LYS A 8 -2.16 -3.23 -6.74
N ARG A 9 -2.56 -4.30 -6.07
CA ARG A 9 -1.79 -4.91 -4.98
C ARG A 9 -0.53 -5.66 -5.45
N LEU A 10 -0.61 -6.29 -6.63
CA LEU A 10 0.52 -7.02 -7.22
C LEU A 10 1.77 -6.15 -7.46
N PRO A 11 1.68 -4.93 -8.03
CA PRO A 11 2.84 -4.05 -8.21
C PRO A 11 3.20 -3.22 -6.97
N ALA A 12 2.59 -3.48 -5.80
CA ALA A 12 2.98 -2.78 -4.58
C ALA A 12 4.48 -2.99 -4.28
N PRO A 13 5.16 -2.01 -3.66
CA PRO A 13 6.56 -2.14 -3.25
C PRO A 13 6.83 -3.43 -2.47
N ARG A 14 7.97 -4.08 -2.72
CA ARG A 14 8.38 -5.31 -2.00
C ARG A 14 8.71 -5.06 -0.53
N SER A 15 9.03 -3.81 -0.19
CA SER A 15 9.23 -3.36 1.19
C SER A 15 7.95 -3.50 2.04
N TRP A 16 6.77 -3.48 1.42
CA TRP A 16 5.51 -3.69 2.13
C TRP A 16 5.35 -5.20 2.37
N SER A 17 5.55 -5.63 3.61
CA SER A 17 5.36 -7.02 4.03
C SER A 17 3.87 -7.37 4.10
N ILE A 18 3.24 -7.48 2.93
CA ILE A 18 1.80 -7.72 2.77
C ILE A 18 1.53 -8.93 1.86
N PRO A 19 0.48 -9.72 2.12
CA PRO A 19 0.14 -10.87 1.28
C PRO A 19 -0.37 -10.41 -0.09
N ARG A 20 0.25 -10.84 -1.20
CA ARG A 20 0.03 -10.28 -2.56
C ARG A 20 -1.29 -10.70 -3.22
N LYS A 21 -1.75 -11.93 -2.98
CA LYS A 21 -2.87 -12.57 -3.69
C LYS A 21 -4.17 -12.64 -2.85
N THR A 22 -4.42 -11.62 -2.03
CA THR A 22 -5.64 -11.54 -1.20
C THR A 22 -6.71 -10.66 -1.83
N HIS A 23 -6.31 -9.46 -2.28
CA HIS A 23 -7.19 -8.46 -2.87
C HIS A 23 -6.57 -7.92 -4.16
N PHE A 24 -7.42 -7.43 -5.08
CA PHE A 24 -6.95 -6.86 -6.33
C PHE A 24 -6.29 -5.47 -6.16
N TRP A 25 -6.86 -4.66 -5.26
CA TRP A 25 -6.45 -3.28 -4.99
C TRP A 25 -5.75 -3.14 -3.64
N ILE A 26 -4.96 -2.07 -3.49
CA ILE A 26 -4.38 -1.63 -2.23
C ILE A 26 -4.54 -0.11 -2.08
N VAL A 27 -4.49 0.37 -0.84
CA VAL A 27 -4.45 1.80 -0.53
C VAL A 27 -3.23 2.42 -1.22
N ARG A 28 -3.47 3.42 -2.06
CA ARG A 28 -2.40 4.23 -2.64
C ARG A 28 -1.92 5.24 -1.59
N PRO A 29 -0.62 5.33 -1.29
CA PRO A 29 -0.09 6.37 -0.42
C PRO A 29 -0.39 7.76 -1.01
N SER A 30 -0.83 8.68 -0.16
CA SER A 30 -0.91 10.09 -0.52
C SER A 30 0.50 10.64 -0.76
N PRO A 31 0.66 11.63 -1.66
CA PRO A 31 1.94 12.30 -1.85
C PRO A 31 2.39 12.94 -0.53
N GLY A 32 3.66 12.74 -0.19
CA GLY A 32 4.24 13.18 1.08
C GLY A 32 5.77 13.22 1.02
N PRO A 33 6.46 13.35 2.17
CA PRO A 33 7.90 13.54 2.22
C PRO A 33 8.72 12.32 1.80
N HIS A 34 8.14 11.12 1.85
CA HIS A 34 8.80 9.87 1.51
C HIS A 34 8.37 9.34 0.14
N GLY A 35 9.31 8.76 -0.61
CA GLY A 35 9.03 8.10 -1.88
C GLY A 35 8.17 6.83 -1.70
N ILE A 36 7.55 6.34 -2.79
CA ILE A 36 6.66 5.17 -2.72
C ILE A 36 7.36 3.88 -2.26
N GLY A 37 8.67 3.74 -2.50
CA GLY A 37 9.46 2.57 -2.08
C GLY A 37 9.80 2.57 -0.58
N GLU A 38 9.79 3.75 0.04
CA GLU A 38 10.25 4.01 1.42
C GLU A 38 9.11 4.44 2.35
N SER A 39 7.90 4.62 1.82
CA SER A 39 6.68 4.89 2.57
C SER A 39 5.78 3.67 2.57
N VAL A 40 4.86 3.57 3.52
CA VAL A 40 3.78 2.58 3.51
C VAL A 40 2.47 3.24 3.99
N PRO A 41 1.29 2.88 3.43
CA PRO A 41 0.03 3.43 3.91
C PRO A 41 -0.31 2.95 5.33
N LEU A 42 -0.76 3.87 6.19
CA LEU A 42 -1.17 3.55 7.56
C LEU A 42 -2.28 2.48 7.62
N GLY A 43 -3.26 2.54 6.70
CA GLY A 43 -4.33 1.54 6.63
C GLY A 43 -3.83 0.13 6.27
N SER A 44 -2.70 -0.01 5.58
CA SER A 44 -2.07 -1.31 5.35
C SER A 44 -1.28 -1.80 6.56
N ILE A 45 -0.67 -0.88 7.33
CA ILE A 45 -0.04 -1.26 8.60
C ILE A 45 -1.08 -1.84 9.55
N LEU A 46 -2.18 -1.14 9.78
CA LEU A 46 -3.19 -1.55 10.75
C LEU A 46 -3.88 -2.87 10.37
N ARG A 47 -4.20 -3.04 9.07
CA ARG A 47 -4.91 -4.22 8.56
C ARG A 47 -4.00 -5.40 8.25
N ASP A 48 -2.98 -5.21 7.42
CA ASP A 48 -2.19 -6.32 6.88
C ASP A 48 -1.05 -6.72 7.84
N MET A 49 -0.42 -5.75 8.53
CA MET A 49 0.76 -6.00 9.36
C MET A 49 0.40 -6.26 10.83
N LEU A 50 -0.43 -5.39 11.42
CA LEU A 50 -0.82 -5.47 12.83
C LEU A 50 -2.12 -6.25 13.06
N LYS A 51 -2.98 -6.38 12.03
CA LYS A 51 -4.25 -7.12 12.08
C LYS A 51 -5.19 -6.66 13.21
N VAL A 52 -5.29 -5.35 13.40
CA VAL A 52 -6.15 -4.71 14.41
C VAL A 52 -7.47 -4.17 13.83
N CYS A 53 -7.65 -4.27 12.52
CA CYS A 53 -8.86 -3.87 11.79
C CYS A 53 -9.04 -4.72 10.52
N ASP A 54 -10.29 -4.93 10.11
CA ASP A 54 -10.69 -5.55 8.83
C ASP A 54 -10.81 -4.52 7.68
#